data_AF-A0A1V5GBL7-F1
#
_entry.id   AF-A0A1V5GBL7-F1
#
_cell.length_a   1.000
_cell.length_b   1.000
_cell.length_c   1.000
_cell.angle_alpha   90.00
_cell.angle_beta   90.00
_cell.angle_gamma   90.00
#
_symmetry.space_group_name_H-M   'P 1'
#
loop_
_entity.id
_entity.type
_entity.pdbx_description
1 polymer ?
#
loop_
_entity_poly.entity_id
_entity_poly.type
_entity_poly.pdbx_seq_one_letter_code
_entity_poly.pdbx_strand_id
1 'polypeptide(L)'
;MRSGFTPCFANVAKLSENEKLRRGALLRATVYGLLFGSLFCLIYYIWQSYHQGAIYSERSLLRDSGRTYYQTVVYAMENLHGPHEKRLLWGGIGMALMAILTIGRYNLAWWPLHPIGLPIGPTWTGQTVMLSFFVAWLAKTLIIRMGGVPLFIKAKPFFFGLLIGHLVAVGVGYLVDCITGPPGLTLYF
;
A
#
# COMPACT_ATOMS: atom_id res chain seq x y z
N MET A 1 -13.38 1.96 -1.45
CA MET A 1 -12.84 0.72 -0.86
C MET A 1 -13.47 -0.55 -1.46
N ARG A 2 -13.51 -0.72 -2.80
CA ARG A 2 -14.14 -1.92 -3.42
C ARG A 2 -13.19 -2.77 -4.29
N SER A 3 -11.91 -2.43 -4.40
CA SER A 3 -11.00 -3.05 -5.38
C SER A 3 -9.90 -3.95 -4.80
N GLY A 4 -9.76 -4.08 -3.48
CA GLY A 4 -8.65 -4.84 -2.87
C GLY A 4 -8.81 -6.36 -2.92
N PHE A 5 -10.02 -6.88 -2.71
CA PHE A 5 -10.23 -8.33 -2.53
C PHE A 5 -10.56 -9.09 -3.83
N THR A 6 -11.05 -8.39 -4.85
CA THR A 6 -11.43 -8.94 -6.16
C THR A 6 -10.31 -9.74 -6.85
N PRO A 7 -9.03 -9.30 -6.86
CA PRO A 7 -7.96 -10.10 -7.48
C PRO A 7 -7.65 -11.39 -6.69
N CYS A 8 -7.77 -11.39 -5.36
CA CYS A 8 -7.56 -12.59 -4.55
C CYS A 8 -8.62 -13.65 -4.85
N PHE A 9 -9.89 -13.27 -4.93
CA PHE A 9 -10.97 -14.18 -5.30
C PHE A 9 -10.85 -14.69 -6.74
N ALA A 10 -10.40 -13.85 -7.67
CA ALA A 10 -10.16 -14.26 -9.06
C ALA A 10 -9.03 -15.31 -9.16
N ASN A 11 -7.95 -15.14 -8.39
CA ASN A 11 -6.86 -16.11 -8.33
C ASN A 11 -7.28 -17.43 -7.69
N VAL A 12 -8.09 -17.39 -6.63
CA VAL A 12 -8.66 -18.60 -5.99
C VAL A 12 -9.60 -19.34 -6.94
N ALA A 13 -10.43 -18.62 -7.69
CA ALA A 13 -11.30 -19.22 -8.71
C ALA A 13 -10.48 -19.92 -9.81
N LYS A 14 -9.38 -19.30 -10.26
CA LYS A 14 -8.47 -19.90 -11.25
C LYS A 14 -7.72 -21.13 -10.71
N LEU A 15 -7.34 -21.11 -9.43
CA LEU A 15 -6.70 -22.25 -8.77
C LEU A 15 -7.66 -23.46 -8.68
N SER A 16 -8.94 -23.20 -8.40
CA SER A 16 -9.97 -24.24 -8.31
C SER A 16 -10.23 -24.97 -9.64
N GLU A 17 -9.94 -24.31 -10.76
CA GLU A 17 -10.14 -24.84 -12.11
C GLU A 17 -9.01 -25.82 -12.51
N ASN A 18 -7.78 -25.56 -12.06
CA ASN A 18 -6.64 -26.44 -12.31
C ASN A 18 -6.59 -27.67 -11.40
N GLU A 19 -7.10 -27.60 -10.17
CA GLU A 19 -6.90 -28.63 -9.13
C GLU A 19 -8.13 -29.54 -8.87
N LYS A 20 -9.21 -29.47 -9.66
CA LYS A 20 -10.50 -30.19 -9.42
C LYS A 20 -11.08 -30.01 -8.00
N LEU A 21 -10.65 -29.01 -7.25
CA LEU A 21 -11.09 -28.73 -5.90
C LEU A 21 -12.45 -28.03 -5.88
N ARG A 22 -13.29 -28.34 -4.89
CA ARG A 22 -14.64 -27.75 -4.76
C ARG A 22 -14.51 -26.24 -4.52
N ARG A 23 -14.95 -25.42 -5.49
CA ARG A 23 -14.87 -23.94 -5.44
C ARG A 23 -15.32 -23.35 -4.09
N GLY A 24 -16.43 -23.86 -3.54
CA GLY A 24 -16.96 -23.41 -2.24
C GLY A 24 -16.14 -23.80 -1.01
N ALA A 25 -15.27 -24.81 -1.09
CA ALA A 25 -14.33 -25.13 -0.01
C ALA A 25 -13.14 -24.17 -0.01
N LEU A 26 -12.57 -23.87 -1.19
CA LEU A 26 -11.46 -22.93 -1.34
C LEU A 26 -11.84 -21.49 -0.96
N LEU A 27 -13.03 -21.03 -1.37
CA LEU A 27 -13.54 -19.71 -0.99
C LEU A 27 -13.71 -19.59 0.53
N ARG A 28 -14.31 -20.61 1.17
CA ARG A 28 -14.47 -20.64 2.63
C ARG A 28 -13.11 -20.65 3.34
N ALA A 29 -12.17 -21.48 2.89
CA ALA A 29 -10.81 -21.51 3.46
C ALA A 29 -10.11 -20.15 3.37
N THR A 30 -10.25 -19.44 2.24
CA THR A 30 -9.65 -18.10 2.05
C THR A 30 -10.28 -17.08 3.00
N VAL A 31 -11.61 -17.10 3.13
CA VAL A 31 -12.34 -16.19 4.04
C VAL A 31 -11.97 -16.49 5.49
N TYR A 32 -11.95 -17.76 5.90
CA TYR A 32 -11.52 -18.13 7.25
C TYR A 32 -10.09 -17.72 7.51
N GLY A 33 -9.16 -17.99 6.59
CA GLY A 33 -7.76 -17.57 6.72
C GLY A 33 -7.60 -16.06 6.89
N LEU A 34 -8.36 -15.27 6.11
CA LEU A 34 -8.35 -13.82 6.22
C LEU A 34 -8.88 -13.33 7.58
N LEU A 35 -9.99 -13.91 8.05
CA LEU A 35 -10.61 -13.53 9.33
C LEU A 35 -9.75 -13.96 10.52
N PHE A 36 -9.25 -15.19 10.53
CA PHE A 36 -8.36 -15.67 11.58
C PHE A 36 -7.04 -14.89 11.60
N GLY A 37 -6.45 -14.61 10.43
CA GLY A 37 -5.23 -13.81 10.32
C GLY A 37 -5.43 -12.38 10.81
N SER A 38 -6.53 -11.72 10.43
CA SER A 38 -6.79 -10.35 10.88
C SER A 38 -7.07 -10.26 12.38
N LEU A 39 -7.84 -11.20 12.92
CA LEU A 39 -8.09 -11.31 14.36
C LEU A 39 -6.81 -11.59 15.15
N PHE A 40 -5.99 -12.52 14.68
CA PHE A 40 -4.71 -12.85 15.31
C PHE A 40 -3.77 -11.63 15.32
N CYS A 41 -3.65 -10.92 14.19
CA CYS A 41 -2.88 -9.68 14.11
C CYS A 41 -3.40 -8.62 15.10
N LEU A 42 -4.71 -8.44 15.22
CA LEU A 42 -5.29 -7.49 16.18
C LEU A 42 -4.96 -7.85 17.62
N ILE A 43 -5.15 -9.11 18.01
CA ILE A 43 -4.86 -9.59 19.37
C ILE A 43 -3.37 -9.44 19.68
N TYR A 44 -2.50 -9.85 18.75
CA TYR A 44 -1.05 -9.73 18.90
C TYR A 44 -0.60 -8.27 19.00
N TYR A 45 -1.17 -7.38 18.18
CA TYR A 45 -0.89 -5.95 18.23
C TYR A 45 -1.27 -5.33 19.58
N ILE A 46 -2.44 -5.69 20.10
CA ILE A 46 -2.89 -5.26 21.43
C ILE A 46 -1.93 -5.79 22.50
N TRP A 47 -1.58 -7.08 22.46
CA TRP A 47 -0.64 -7.68 23.41
C TRP A 47 0.73 -6.99 23.39
N GLN A 48 1.27 -6.69 22.21
CA GLN A 48 2.53 -5.94 22.07
C GLN A 48 2.42 -4.52 22.63
N SER A 49 1.29 -3.84 22.40
CA SER A 49 1.05 -2.49 22.92
C SER A 49 1.00 -2.45 24.45
N TYR A 50 0.51 -3.51 25.10
CA TYR A 50 0.49 -3.62 26.56
C TYR A 50 1.85 -3.97 27.17
N HIS A 51 2.63 -4.86 26.54
CA HIS A 51 3.91 -5.31 27.10
C HIS A 51 5.08 -4.38 26.81
N GLN A 52 5.19 -3.86 25.58
CA GLN A 52 6.28 -2.97 25.20
C GLN A 52 5.92 -1.49 25.43
N GLY A 53 4.63 -1.20 25.61
CA GLY A 53 4.09 0.16 25.73
C GLY A 53 3.71 0.74 24.37
N ALA A 54 2.57 1.44 24.33
CA ALA A 54 1.97 2.02 23.11
C ALA A 54 2.87 3.01 22.34
N ILE A 55 4.00 3.41 22.94
CA ILE A 55 4.99 4.33 22.38
C ILE A 55 5.95 3.61 21.42
N TYR A 56 6.16 2.31 21.60
CA TYR A 56 7.03 1.48 20.75
C TYR A 56 6.26 0.69 19.69
N SER A 57 4.95 0.50 19.86
CA SER A 57 4.05 -0.03 18.82
C SER A 57 3.76 1.03 17.75
N GLU A 58 3.57 0.60 16.49
CA GLU A 58 3.37 1.43 15.28
C GLU A 58 2.94 2.88 15.55
N ARG A 59 3.95 3.77 15.56
CA ARG A 59 3.83 5.18 15.96
C ARG A 59 2.72 5.94 15.23
N SER A 60 2.43 5.54 14.00
CA SER A 60 1.41 6.12 13.12
C SER A 60 -0.01 5.98 13.68
N LEU A 61 -0.42 4.77 14.07
CA LEU A 61 -1.81 4.49 14.45
C LEU A 61 -2.17 4.98 15.85
N LEU A 62 -1.30 4.73 16.85
CA LEU A 62 -1.63 4.99 18.26
C LEU A 62 -1.26 6.40 18.73
N ARG A 63 -0.24 7.04 18.13
CA ARG A 63 0.26 8.34 18.61
C ARG A 63 -0.01 9.47 17.63
N ASP A 64 0.39 9.29 16.38
CA ASP A 64 0.44 10.40 15.45
C ASP A 64 -0.93 10.66 14.80
N SER A 65 -1.74 9.63 14.52
CA SER A 65 -3.07 9.81 13.90
C SER A 65 -4.02 10.64 14.77
N GLY A 66 -4.36 10.16 15.98
CA GLY A 66 -5.32 10.86 16.86
C GLY A 66 -4.86 12.26 17.26
N ARG A 67 -3.56 12.41 17.56
CA ARG A 67 -2.97 13.71 17.90
C ARG A 67 -2.98 14.67 16.72
N THR A 68 -2.65 14.22 15.51
CA THR A 68 -2.63 15.09 14.32
C THR A 68 -4.03 15.58 13.98
N TYR A 69 -5.05 14.71 14.03
CA TYR A 69 -6.44 15.13 13.78
C TYR A 69 -6.92 16.12 14.85
N TYR A 70 -6.68 15.81 16.12
CA TYR A 70 -7.06 16.71 17.22
C TYR A 70 -6.35 18.06 17.12
N GLN A 71 -5.03 18.07 16.91
CA GLN A 71 -4.24 19.29 16.74
C GLN A 71 -4.65 20.07 15.49
N THR A 72 -5.03 19.40 14.40
CA THR A 72 -5.51 20.08 13.20
C THR A 72 -6.83 20.79 13.46
N VAL A 73 -7.75 20.17 14.21
CA VAL A 73 -9.04 20.77 14.57
C VAL A 73 -8.86 21.92 15.55
N VAL A 74 -8.05 21.73 16.60
CA VAL A 74 -7.74 22.80 17.57
C VAL A 74 -7.03 23.96 16.87
N TYR A 75 -6.04 23.68 16.02
CA TYR A 75 -5.37 24.70 15.21
C TYR A 75 -6.34 25.45 14.28
N ALA A 76 -7.30 24.73 13.67
CA ALA A 76 -8.32 25.34 12.83
C ALA A 76 -9.30 26.20 13.63
N MET A 77 -9.59 25.84 14.89
CA MET A 77 -10.45 26.61 15.80
C MET A 77 -9.72 27.84 16.37
N GLU A 78 -8.44 27.72 16.72
CA GLU A 78 -7.61 28.81 17.26
C GLU A 78 -7.20 29.82 16.18
N ASN A 79 -7.00 29.36 14.95
CA ASN A 79 -6.64 30.20 13.80
C ASN A 79 -7.79 30.28 12.79
N LEU A 80 -8.92 30.86 13.19
CA LEU A 80 -10.04 31.23 12.32
C LEU A 80 -9.68 32.42 11.40
N HIS A 81 -8.61 32.29 10.61
CA HIS A 81 -8.27 33.28 9.60
C HIS A 81 -9.07 33.01 8.32
N GLY A 82 -9.49 34.08 7.64
CA GLY A 82 -10.11 34.01 6.31
C GLY A 82 -9.25 33.26 5.29
N PRO A 83 -9.78 32.96 4.08
CA PRO A 83 -9.12 32.09 3.12
C PRO A 83 -7.69 32.55 2.82
N HIS A 84 -6.70 31.79 3.28
CA HIS A 84 -5.29 32.09 3.01
C HIS A 84 -5.05 32.14 1.49
N GLU A 85 -4.70 33.32 0.98
CA GLU A 85 -4.54 33.61 -0.46
C GLU A 85 -3.64 32.59 -1.15
N LYS A 86 -2.53 32.21 -0.50
CA LYS A 86 -1.59 31.20 -1.01
C LYS A 86 -2.24 29.82 -1.20
N ARG A 87 -3.12 29.42 -0.28
CA ARG A 87 -3.81 28.11 -0.34
C ARG A 87 -4.87 28.10 -1.45
N LEU A 88 -5.53 29.23 -1.69
CA LEU A 88 -6.46 29.41 -2.80
C LEU A 88 -5.73 29.41 -4.15
N LEU A 89 -4.56 30.06 -4.24
CA LEU A 89 -3.70 30.07 -5.42
C LEU A 89 -3.24 28.64 -5.80
N TRP A 90 -2.66 27.90 -4.84
CA TRP A 90 -2.24 26.52 -5.09
C TRP A 90 -3.40 25.58 -5.43
N GLY A 91 -4.56 25.76 -4.78
CA GLY A 91 -5.79 25.03 -5.11
C GLY A 91 -6.28 25.32 -6.52
N GLY A 92 -6.28 26.59 -6.94
CA GLY A 92 -6.63 27.03 -8.29
C GLY A 92 -5.69 26.46 -9.35
N ILE A 93 -4.38 26.47 -9.09
CA ILE A 93 -3.36 25.86 -9.97
C ILE A 93 -3.61 24.36 -10.10
N GLY A 94 -3.86 23.66 -8.99
CA GLY A 94 -4.17 22.22 -9.01
C GLY A 94 -5.44 21.91 -9.80
N MET A 95 -6.48 22.72 -9.62
CA MET A 95 -7.74 22.61 -10.37
C MET A 95 -7.54 22.85 -11.87
N ALA A 96 -6.78 23.88 -12.24
CA ALA A 96 -6.47 24.20 -13.63
C ALA A 96 -5.65 23.08 -14.30
N LEU A 97 -4.61 22.57 -13.64
CA LEU A 97 -3.81 21.45 -14.13
C LEU A 97 -4.66 20.19 -14.31
N MET A 98 -5.52 19.86 -13.35
CA MET A 98 -6.44 18.73 -13.45
C MET A 98 -7.43 18.90 -14.61
N ALA A 99 -7.98 20.10 -14.80
CA ALA A 99 -8.87 20.39 -15.92
C ALA A 99 -8.15 20.22 -17.26
N ILE A 100 -6.92 20.75 -17.40
CA ILE A 100 -6.10 20.60 -18.60
C ILE A 100 -5.81 19.12 -18.89
N LEU A 101 -5.40 18.35 -17.88
CA LEU A 101 -5.12 16.91 -18.02
C LEU A 101 -6.38 16.12 -18.38
N THR A 102 -7.52 16.47 -17.80
CA THR A 102 -8.80 15.80 -18.06
C THR A 102 -9.29 16.12 -19.48
N ILE A 103 -9.29 17.38 -19.87
CA ILE A 103 -9.71 17.83 -21.21
C ILE A 103 -8.75 17.30 -22.29
N GLY A 104 -7.44 17.34 -22.02
CA GLY A 104 -6.41 16.77 -22.90
C GLY A 104 -6.62 15.27 -23.12
N ARG A 105 -6.99 14.52 -22.08
CA ARG A 105 -7.35 13.10 -22.20
C ARG A 105 -8.61 12.88 -23.03
N TYR A 106 -9.63 13.73 -22.90
CA TYR A 106 -10.87 13.61 -23.67
C TYR A 106 -10.68 13.95 -25.16
N ASN A 107 -9.81 14.91 -25.48
CA ASN A 107 -9.63 15.38 -26.86
C ASN A 107 -8.46 14.72 -27.61
N LEU A 108 -7.46 14.18 -26.91
CA LEU A 108 -6.28 13.57 -27.53
C LEU A 108 -6.11 12.12 -27.07
N ALA A 109 -6.60 11.18 -27.88
CA ALA A 109 -6.50 9.74 -27.63
C ALA A 109 -5.03 9.23 -27.54
N TRP A 110 -4.06 10.00 -28.03
CA TRP A 110 -2.63 9.69 -27.98
C TRP A 110 -1.93 10.20 -26.70
N TRP A 111 -2.59 11.00 -25.85
CA TRP A 111 -1.91 11.67 -24.73
C TRP A 111 -1.33 10.65 -23.72
N PRO A 112 0.00 10.61 -23.51
CA PRO A 112 0.66 9.57 -22.71
C PRO A 112 0.56 9.79 -21.19
N LEU A 113 0.16 10.99 -20.76
CA LEU A 113 0.11 11.37 -19.34
C LEU A 113 -1.25 11.03 -18.72
N HIS A 114 -1.27 10.05 -17.83
CA HIS A 114 -2.48 9.67 -17.12
C HIS A 114 -2.77 10.65 -15.95
N PRO A 115 -3.98 11.24 -15.84
CA PRO A 115 -4.35 12.18 -14.77
C PRO A 115 -4.35 11.57 -13.35
N ILE A 116 -4.02 10.28 -13.21
CA ILE A 116 -3.99 9.57 -11.92
C ILE A 116 -2.71 9.89 -11.14
N GLY A 117 -1.62 10.30 -11.82
CA GLY A 117 -0.37 10.64 -11.14
C GLY A 117 -0.47 11.92 -10.29
N LEU A 118 -1.24 12.91 -10.77
CA LEU A 118 -1.35 14.22 -10.12
C LEU A 118 -2.05 14.19 -8.74
N PRO A 119 -3.14 13.42 -8.52
CA PRO A 119 -3.76 13.28 -7.20
C PRO A 119 -3.03 12.27 -6.29
N ILE A 120 -2.27 11.31 -6.84
CA ILE A 120 -1.56 10.29 -6.06
C ILE A 120 -0.20 10.80 -5.56
N GLY A 121 0.48 11.65 -6.34
CA GLY A 121 1.80 12.22 -5.99
C GLY A 121 1.90 12.86 -4.60
N PRO A 122 0.91 13.64 -4.11
CA PRO A 122 0.97 14.23 -2.78
C PRO A 122 0.58 13.26 -1.64
N THR A 123 0.12 12.05 -1.96
CA THR A 123 -0.20 11.07 -0.92
C THR A 123 1.08 10.44 -0.37
N TRP A 124 1.14 10.24 0.94
CA TRP A 124 2.27 9.58 1.60
C TRP A 124 2.62 8.24 0.94
N THR A 125 1.59 7.45 0.64
CA THR A 125 1.73 6.17 -0.08
C THR A 125 2.30 6.35 -1.48
N GLY A 126 1.87 7.38 -2.22
CA GLY A 126 2.39 7.66 -3.56
C GLY A 126 3.89 7.97 -3.55
N GLN A 127 4.35 8.76 -2.59
CA GLN A 127 5.75 9.18 -2.48
C GLN A 127 6.67 8.01 -2.13
N THR A 128 6.26 7.14 -1.21
CA THR A 128 7.08 6.00 -0.77
C THR A 128 7.14 4.88 -1.82
N VAL A 129 6.07 4.66 -2.58
CA VAL A 129 6.02 3.58 -3.59
C VAL A 129 6.48 4.00 -4.98
N MET A 130 6.63 5.30 -5.25
CA MET A 130 6.96 5.83 -6.59
C MET A 130 8.24 5.22 -7.16
N LEU A 131 9.30 5.15 -6.36
CA LEU A 131 10.57 4.57 -6.78
C LEU A 131 10.43 3.06 -7.06
N SER A 132 9.80 2.32 -6.15
CA SER A 132 9.54 0.89 -6.30
C SER A 132 8.69 0.58 -7.54
N PHE A 133 7.72 1.43 -7.84
CA PHE A 133 6.89 1.30 -9.03
C PHE A 133 7.71 1.54 -10.31
N PHE A 134 8.58 2.55 -10.31
CA PHE A 134 9.45 2.82 -11.45
C PHE A 134 10.44 1.68 -11.69
N VAL A 135 11.05 1.15 -10.64
CA VAL A 135 11.94 -0.02 -10.71
C VAL A 135 11.19 -1.26 -11.23
N ALA A 136 9.99 -1.53 -10.71
CA ALA A 136 9.17 -2.65 -11.17
C ALA A 136 8.76 -2.49 -12.64
N TRP A 137 8.42 -1.28 -13.07
CA TRP A 137 8.12 -0.96 -14.46
C TRP A 137 9.34 -1.14 -15.37
N LEU A 138 10.51 -0.66 -14.96
CA LEU A 138 11.77 -0.79 -15.70
C LEU A 138 12.17 -2.26 -15.82
N ALA A 139 12.11 -3.02 -14.73
CA ALA A 139 12.39 -4.46 -14.75
C ALA A 139 11.43 -5.20 -15.70
N LYS A 140 10.13 -4.92 -15.61
CA LYS A 140 9.12 -5.53 -16.49
C LYS A 140 9.36 -5.18 -17.96
N THR A 141 9.64 -3.92 -18.28
CA THR A 141 9.86 -3.47 -19.66
C THR A 141 11.13 -4.08 -20.24
N LEU A 142 12.22 -4.17 -19.48
CA LEU A 142 13.44 -4.86 -19.90
C LEU A 142 13.20 -6.35 -20.17
N ILE A 143 12.53 -7.06 -19.27
CA ILE A 143 12.25 -8.50 -19.43
C ILE A 143 11.43 -8.76 -20.70
N ILE A 144 10.39 -7.96 -20.94
CA ILE A 144 9.55 -8.11 -22.13
C ILE A 144 10.31 -7.74 -23.40
N ARG A 145 11.14 -6.70 -23.36
CA ARG A 145 11.89 -6.23 -24.54
C ARG A 145 13.04 -7.18 -24.93
N MET A 146 13.64 -7.88 -23.99
CA MET A 146 14.73 -8.83 -24.27
C MET A 146 14.24 -10.24 -24.66
N GLY A 147 13.15 -10.74 -24.07
CA GLY A 147 12.76 -12.15 -24.27
C GLY A 147 11.27 -12.42 -24.44
N GLY A 148 10.45 -11.38 -24.65
CA GLY A 148 9.02 -11.50 -24.87
C GLY A 148 8.24 -12.13 -23.71
N VAL A 149 7.02 -12.58 -24.01
CA VAL A 149 6.11 -13.24 -23.05
C VAL A 149 6.69 -14.51 -22.39
N PRO A 150 7.45 -15.42 -23.07
CA PRO A 150 7.94 -16.63 -22.43
C PRO A 150 9.00 -16.34 -21.36
N LEU A 151 9.86 -15.32 -21.55
CA LEU A 151 10.83 -14.92 -20.54
C LEU A 151 10.14 -14.30 -19.32
N PHE A 152 9.06 -13.55 -19.52
CA PHE A 152 8.24 -13.02 -18.43
C PHE A 152 7.66 -14.15 -17.56
N ILE A 153 7.17 -15.24 -18.17
CA ILE A 153 6.65 -16.39 -17.41
C ILE A 153 7.77 -17.06 -16.59
N LYS A 154 8.98 -17.19 -17.13
CA LYS A 154 10.15 -17.72 -16.41
C LYS A 154 10.65 -16.79 -15.30
N ALA A 155 10.45 -15.47 -15.43
CA ALA A 155 10.84 -14.49 -14.41
C ALA A 155 9.85 -14.38 -13.24
N LYS A 156 8.60 -14.86 -13.38
CA LYS A 156 7.60 -14.88 -12.28
C LYS A 156 8.13 -15.43 -10.95
N PRO A 157 8.78 -16.62 -10.88
CA PRO A 157 9.29 -17.16 -9.62
C PRO A 157 10.31 -16.26 -8.93
N PHE A 158 11.10 -15.47 -9.67
CA PHE A 158 12.06 -14.52 -9.09
C PHE A 158 11.35 -13.43 -8.28
N PHE A 159 10.28 -12.83 -8.83
CA PHE A 159 9.51 -11.81 -8.12
C PHE A 159 8.76 -12.38 -6.91
N PHE A 160 8.24 -13.60 -7.01
CA PHE A 160 7.68 -14.29 -5.85
C PHE A 160 8.74 -14.58 -4.78
N GLY A 161 9.95 -14.97 -5.19
CA GLY A 161 11.09 -15.16 -4.30
C GLY A 161 11.49 -13.87 -3.57
N LEU A 162 11.49 -12.73 -4.27
CA LEU A 162 11.73 -11.42 -3.65
C LEU A 162 10.68 -11.06 -2.60
N LEU A 163 9.39 -11.31 -2.92
CA LEU A 163 8.27 -11.04 -2.02
C LEU A 163 8.33 -11.94 -0.78
N ILE A 164 8.56 -13.24 -0.97
CA ILE A 164 8.72 -14.19 0.13
C ILE A 164 9.97 -13.84 0.95
N GLY A 165 11.08 -13.47 0.31
CA GLY A 165 12.30 -13.05 0.98
C GLY A 165 12.09 -11.83 1.87
N HIS A 166 11.32 -10.84 1.41
CA HIS A 166 10.94 -9.70 2.24
C HIS A 166 10.10 -10.13 3.45
N LEU A 167 9.10 -11.00 3.26
CA LEU A 167 8.28 -11.52 4.37
C LEU A 167 9.10 -12.32 5.37
N VAL A 168 10.05 -13.13 4.91
CA VAL A 168 10.96 -13.91 5.77
C VAL A 168 11.90 -12.97 6.52
N ALA A 169 12.47 -11.95 5.86
CA ALA A 169 13.34 -10.98 6.51
C ALA A 169 12.62 -10.23 7.64
N VAL A 170 11.37 -9.80 7.40
CA VAL A 170 10.52 -9.20 8.43
C VAL A 170 10.23 -10.19 9.56
N GLY A 171 9.86 -11.44 9.23
CA GLY A 171 9.60 -12.48 10.23
C GLY A 171 10.83 -12.81 11.09
N VAL A 172 12.01 -12.89 10.49
CA VAL A 172 13.28 -13.10 11.21
C VAL A 172 13.58 -11.89 12.10
N GLY A 173 13.35 -10.67 11.63
CA GLY A 173 13.46 -9.46 12.46
C GLY A 173 12.61 -9.56 13.73
N TYR A 174 11.35 -9.94 13.60
CA TYR A 174 10.47 -10.18 14.75
C TYR A 174 10.96 -11.29 15.68
N LEU A 175 11.52 -12.39 15.15
CA LEU A 175 12.08 -13.46 15.99
C LEU A 175 13.32 -12.99 16.76
N VAL A 176 14.19 -12.19 16.13
CA VAL A 176 15.37 -11.61 16.77
C VAL A 176 14.97 -10.63 17.87
N ASP A 177 13.94 -9.82 17.65
CA ASP A 177 13.39 -8.89 18.65
C ASP A 177 12.81 -9.65 19.86
N CYS A 178 12.17 -10.81 19.65
CA CYS A 178 11.70 -11.68 20.74
C CYS A 178 12.83 -12.28 21.59
N ILE A 179 13.99 -12.59 20.99
CA ILE A 179 15.11 -13.25 21.69
C ILE A 179 16.01 -12.24 22.40
N THR A 180 16.25 -11.08 21.79
CA THR A 180 17.28 -10.12 22.24
C THR A 180 16.76 -9.14 23.30
N GLY A 181 15.44 -8.98 23.43
CA GLY A 181 14.83 -7.91 24.24
C GLY A 181 14.97 -6.57 23.53
N PRO A 182 13.99 -5.64 23.65
CA PRO A 182 13.66 -4.67 22.59
C PRO A 182 14.78 -3.68 22.30
N PRO A 183 15.29 -3.64 21.05
CA PRO A 183 16.09 -2.52 20.58
C PRO A 183 15.59 -2.11 19.19
N GLY A 184 14.47 -1.37 19.10
CA GLY A 184 14.13 -0.40 18.04
C GLY A 184 14.41 -0.67 16.55
N LEU A 185 14.78 -1.88 16.13
CA LEU A 185 15.22 -2.20 14.77
C LEU A 185 14.03 -2.34 13.82
N THR A 186 12.87 -2.68 14.37
CA THR A 186 11.57 -2.80 13.68
C THR A 186 10.87 -1.45 13.42
N LEU A 187 11.41 -0.32 13.89
CA LEU A 187 10.80 1.01 13.71
C LEU A 187 11.22 1.75 12.43
N TYR A 188 12.14 1.19 11.65
CA TYR A 188 12.73 1.85 10.47
C TYR A 188 12.37 1.19 9.13
N PHE A 189 11.56 0.12 9.13
CA PHE A 189 11.09 -0.56 7.93
C PHE A 189 9.59 -0.39 7.73
#